data_AF-A0A222EPY3-F1
#
_entry.id   AF-A0A222EPY3-F1
#
_cell.length_a   1.000
_cell.length_b   1.000
_cell.length_c   1.000
_cell.angle_alpha   90.00
_cell.angle_beta   90.00
_cell.angle_gamma   90.00
#
_symmetry.space_group_name_H-M   'P 1'
#
loop_
_entity.id
_entity.type
_entity.pdbx_description
1 polymer ?
#
loop_
_entity_poly.entity_id
_entity_poly.type
_entity_poly.pdbx_seq_one_letter_code
_entity_poly.pdbx_strand_id
1 'polypeptide(L)'
;MKQEIKNDLELYIVEHAKMQYCCFDLSKECMRLGYNGFAHFFQVQAQDEFLHQRRIMSYLLNRDQEFVISPFKIEKNSCDSIIQILEIYKKHREYFAKLTEDLYKKASEHSDYITAKFYDWFLIDFYEEISETKDIIDGLKLSNNDHYILDKEAGKRVSPETEPVVDPFAPHK
;
A
#
# COMPACT_ATOMS: atom_id res chain seq x y z
N MET A 1 -2.54 -11.27 -22.76
CA MET A 1 -3.47 -11.14 -21.62
C MET A 1 -4.83 -10.68 -22.14
N LYS A 2 -5.96 -11.00 -21.49
CA LYS A 2 -7.27 -10.43 -21.90
C LYS A 2 -7.30 -8.93 -21.61
N GLN A 3 -7.94 -8.13 -22.47
CA GLN A 3 -7.98 -6.68 -22.32
C GLN A 3 -8.55 -6.23 -20.97
N GLU A 4 -9.56 -6.92 -20.46
CA GLU A 4 -10.17 -6.60 -19.17
C GLU A 4 -9.19 -6.77 -17.99
N ILE A 5 -8.37 -7.83 -18.02
CA ILE A 5 -7.34 -8.07 -16.99
C ILE A 5 -6.21 -7.05 -17.08
N LYS A 6 -5.86 -6.63 -18.30
CA LYS A 6 -4.88 -5.55 -18.53
C LYS A 6 -5.40 -4.23 -17.95
N ASN A 7 -6.66 -3.89 -18.22
CA ASN A 7 -7.29 -2.68 -17.68
C ASN A 7 -7.34 -2.70 -16.14
N ASP A 8 -7.59 -3.87 -15.54
CA ASP A 8 -7.59 -4.03 -14.09
C ASP A 8 -6.20 -3.76 -13.49
N LEU A 9 -5.12 -4.26 -14.11
CA LEU A 9 -3.75 -3.99 -13.67
C LEU A 9 -3.37 -2.51 -13.87
N GLU A 10 -3.82 -1.87 -14.96
CA GLU A 10 -3.63 -0.43 -15.17
C GLU A 10 -4.35 0.42 -14.11
N LEU A 11 -5.59 0.07 -13.77
CA LEU A 11 -6.31 0.66 -12.64
C LEU A 11 -5.55 0.45 -11.34
N TYR A 12 -5.01 -0.75 -11.13
CA TYR A 12 -4.30 -1.10 -9.91
C TYR A 12 -3.03 -0.26 -9.72
N ILE A 13 -2.27 0.00 -10.80
CA ILE A 13 -1.16 0.96 -10.77
C ILE A 13 -1.64 2.35 -10.31
N VAL A 14 -2.78 2.81 -10.84
CA VAL A 14 -3.34 4.12 -10.49
C VAL A 14 -3.77 4.17 -9.02
N GLU A 15 -4.37 3.10 -8.48
CA GLU A 15 -4.73 3.03 -7.05
C GLU A 15 -3.48 3.12 -6.16
N HIS A 16 -2.43 2.35 -6.46
CA HIS A 16 -1.16 2.45 -5.74
C HIS A 16 -0.49 3.83 -5.87
N ALA A 17 -0.60 4.48 -7.05
CA ALA A 17 -0.13 5.85 -7.22
C ALA A 17 -0.91 6.84 -6.34
N LYS A 18 -2.24 6.74 -6.27
CA LYS A 18 -3.05 7.58 -5.37
C LYS A 18 -2.62 7.39 -3.92
N MET A 19 -2.38 6.14 -3.55
CA MET A 19 -2.01 5.77 -2.19
C MET A 19 -0.62 6.27 -1.81
N GLN A 20 0.35 6.24 -2.72
CA GLN A 20 1.66 6.87 -2.51
C GLN A 20 1.52 8.34 -2.10
N TYR A 21 0.70 9.11 -2.83
CA TYR A 21 0.47 10.52 -2.48
C TYR A 21 -0.35 10.68 -1.19
N CYS A 22 -1.29 9.76 -0.91
CA CYS A 22 -1.98 9.71 0.37
C CYS A 22 -0.98 9.51 1.53
N CYS A 23 -0.03 8.59 1.42
CA CYS A 23 1.03 8.39 2.42
C CYS A 23 1.87 9.68 2.63
N PHE A 24 2.21 10.42 1.57
CA PHE A 24 2.86 11.72 1.74
C PHE A 24 1.98 12.74 2.47
N ASP A 25 0.67 12.77 2.21
CA ASP A 25 -0.28 13.63 2.92
C ASP A 25 -0.40 13.25 4.40
N LEU A 26 -0.48 11.96 4.72
CA LEU A 26 -0.49 11.43 6.07
C LEU A 26 0.81 11.73 6.83
N SER A 27 1.97 11.57 6.16
CA SER A 27 3.27 11.95 6.70
C SER A 27 3.32 13.43 7.09
N LYS A 28 2.82 14.30 6.20
CA LYS A 28 2.70 15.75 6.45
C LYS A 28 1.77 16.04 7.64
N GLU A 29 0.64 15.34 7.78
CA GLU A 29 -0.24 15.49 8.94
C GLU A 29 0.43 15.00 10.24
N CYS A 30 1.20 13.91 10.23
CA CYS A 30 2.00 13.47 11.37
C CYS A 30 2.99 14.55 11.82
N MET A 31 3.72 15.16 10.88
CA MET A 31 4.64 16.25 11.19
C MET A 31 3.92 17.46 11.82
N ARG A 32 2.74 17.83 11.28
CA ARG A 32 1.93 18.93 11.81
C ARG A 32 1.51 18.69 13.27
N LEU A 33 1.28 17.43 13.63
CA LEU A 33 0.92 17.00 14.98
C LEU A 33 2.14 16.71 15.88
N GLY A 34 3.37 16.82 15.37
CA GLY A 34 4.61 16.61 16.12
C GLY A 34 5.13 15.16 16.17
N TYR A 35 4.57 14.25 15.38
CA TYR A 35 4.95 12.83 15.31
C TYR A 35 5.98 12.59 14.20
N ASN A 36 7.26 12.88 14.48
CA ASN A 36 8.33 12.79 13.48
C ASN A 36 8.63 11.35 13.07
N GLY A 37 8.52 10.39 13.99
CA GLY A 37 8.76 8.99 13.68
C GLY A 37 7.64 8.38 12.83
N PHE A 38 6.38 8.68 13.14
CA PHE A 38 5.27 8.30 12.25
C PHE A 38 5.29 9.06 10.91
N ALA A 39 5.80 10.30 10.88
CA ALA A 39 6.03 10.97 9.61
C ALA A 39 7.01 10.19 8.73
N HIS A 40 8.13 9.72 9.30
CA HIS A 40 9.08 8.85 8.60
C HIS A 40 8.44 7.51 8.18
N PHE A 41 7.67 6.87 9.06
CA PHE A 41 6.91 5.66 8.74
C PHE A 41 6.10 5.83 7.45
N PHE A 42 5.33 6.91 7.31
CA PHE A 42 4.53 7.13 6.11
C PHE A 42 5.35 7.55 4.88
N GLN A 43 6.54 8.14 5.04
CA GLN A 43 7.47 8.32 3.91
C GLN A 43 7.95 6.97 3.38
N VAL A 44 8.24 6.02 4.28
CA VAL A 44 8.62 4.65 3.90
C VAL A 44 7.45 3.93 3.23
N GLN A 45 6.22 4.04 3.77
CA GLN A 45 5.04 3.46 3.10
C GLN A 45 4.78 4.09 1.72
N ALA A 46 5.07 5.38 1.53
CA ALA A 46 4.99 5.99 0.20
C ALA A 46 6.03 5.42 -0.79
N GLN A 47 7.22 5.04 -0.30
CA GLN A 47 8.21 4.34 -1.14
C GLN A 47 7.74 2.93 -1.50
N ASP A 48 7.07 2.25 -0.58
CA ASP A 48 6.55 0.90 -0.80
C ASP A 48 5.45 0.88 -1.86
N GLU A 49 4.50 1.82 -1.76
CA GLU A 49 3.48 2.01 -2.80
C GLU A 49 4.06 2.33 -4.19
N PHE A 50 5.24 2.95 -4.25
CA PHE A 50 5.95 3.14 -5.51
C PHE A 50 6.59 1.84 -6.03
N LEU A 51 7.07 0.96 -5.14
CA LEU A 51 7.54 -0.37 -5.54
C LEU A 51 6.39 -1.25 -6.02
N HIS A 52 5.21 -1.18 -5.39
CA HIS A 52 4.00 -1.85 -5.86
C HIS A 52 3.65 -1.46 -7.30
N GLN A 53 3.63 -0.15 -7.59
CA GLN A 53 3.44 0.34 -8.96
C GLN A 53 4.45 -0.28 -9.94
N ARG A 54 5.74 -0.23 -9.60
CA ARG A 54 6.82 -0.76 -10.45
C ARG A 54 6.74 -2.27 -10.64
N ARG A 55 6.34 -3.02 -9.61
CA ARG A 55 6.11 -4.47 -9.67
C ARG A 55 4.99 -4.80 -10.67
N ILE A 56 3.88 -4.08 -10.62
CA ILE A 56 2.76 -4.26 -11.56
C ILE A 56 3.17 -3.88 -12.99
N MET A 57 3.85 -2.76 -13.18
CA MET A 57 4.38 -2.34 -14.49
C MET A 57 5.33 -3.39 -15.07
N SER A 58 6.27 -3.90 -14.26
CA SER A 58 7.23 -4.92 -14.69
C SER A 58 6.53 -6.24 -15.03
N TYR A 59 5.51 -6.62 -14.26
CA TYR A 59 4.68 -7.79 -14.57
C TYR A 59 3.96 -7.66 -15.92
N LEU A 60 3.37 -6.50 -16.22
CA LEU A 60 2.73 -6.24 -17.52
C LEU A 60 3.74 -6.33 -18.66
N LEU A 61 4.89 -5.65 -18.55
CA LEU A 61 5.94 -5.65 -19.57
C LEU A 61 6.52 -7.04 -19.81
N ASN A 62 6.75 -7.83 -18.75
CA ASN A 62 7.22 -9.21 -18.84
C ASN A 62 6.22 -10.17 -19.52
N ARG A 63 4.96 -9.75 -19.68
CA ARG A 63 3.92 -10.47 -20.42
C ARG A 63 3.63 -9.83 -21.79
N ASP A 64 4.59 -9.07 -22.32
CA ASP A 64 4.50 -8.35 -23.59
C ASP A 64 3.26 -7.46 -23.68
N GLN A 65 2.86 -6.84 -22.56
CA GLN A 65 1.76 -5.87 -22.51
C GLN A 65 2.31 -4.46 -22.29
N GLU A 66 1.80 -3.49 -23.06
CA GLU A 66 1.96 -2.06 -22.75
C GLU A 66 1.02 -1.65 -21.61
N PHE A 67 1.23 -0.49 -20.99
CA PHE A 67 0.33 0.04 -19.97
C PHE A 67 0.06 1.54 -20.16
N VAL A 68 -1.12 1.98 -19.74
CA VAL A 68 -1.50 3.40 -19.73
C VAL A 68 -1.83 3.84 -18.30
N ILE A 69 -1.19 4.91 -17.84
CA ILE A 69 -1.50 5.52 -16.54
C ILE A 69 -2.51 6.64 -16.76
N SER A 70 -3.75 6.37 -16.33
CA SER A 70 -4.83 7.35 -16.44
C SER A 70 -4.65 8.50 -15.44
N PRO A 71 -5.08 9.73 -15.77
CA PRO A 71 -5.08 10.84 -14.81
C PRO A 71 -5.90 10.50 -13.56
N PHE A 72 -5.42 10.92 -12.40
CA PHE A 72 -6.11 10.73 -11.12
C PHE A 72 -6.10 12.01 -10.28
N LYS A 73 -6.94 12.02 -9.24
CA LYS A 73 -6.99 13.07 -8.22
C LYS A 73 -6.67 12.47 -6.86
N ILE A 74 -6.10 13.31 -6.00
CA ILE A 74 -5.79 12.96 -4.61
C ILE A 74 -6.80 13.65 -3.70
N GLU A 75 -7.37 12.89 -2.78
CA GLU A 75 -8.21 13.42 -1.72
C GLU A 75 -7.34 14.07 -0.65
N LYS A 76 -7.81 15.18 -0.08
CA LYS A 76 -7.10 15.86 1.00
C LYS A 76 -7.60 15.34 2.33
N ASN A 77 -6.70 14.95 3.21
CA ASN A 77 -7.04 14.58 4.57
C ASN A 77 -6.72 15.73 5.54
N SER A 78 -7.60 15.95 6.51
CA SER A 78 -7.32 16.78 7.68
C SER A 78 -7.56 15.92 8.90
N CYS A 79 -6.54 15.76 9.74
CA CYS A 79 -6.56 14.81 10.84
C CYS A 79 -6.27 15.51 12.17
N ASP A 80 -7.05 15.23 13.21
CA ASP A 80 -6.90 15.86 14.52
C ASP A 80 -6.02 15.05 15.48
N SER A 81 -5.70 13.79 15.14
CA SER A 81 -4.88 12.91 15.97
C SER A 81 -4.13 11.84 15.16
N ILE A 82 -3.06 11.28 15.74
CA ILE A 82 -2.32 10.16 15.15
C ILE A 82 -3.19 8.91 14.98
N ILE A 83 -4.12 8.65 15.90
CA ILE A 83 -5.06 7.52 15.79
C ILE A 83 -5.94 7.70 14.56
N GLN A 84 -6.46 8.91 14.30
CA GLN A 84 -7.26 9.16 13.10
C GLN A 84 -6.46 8.95 11.81
N ILE A 85 -5.19 9.38 11.78
CA ILE A 85 -4.28 9.16 10.64
C ILE A 85 -4.13 7.65 10.37
N LEU A 86 -3.85 6.86 11.41
CA LEU A 86 -3.68 5.41 11.30
C LEU A 86 -4.97 4.68 10.92
N GLU A 87 -6.14 5.11 11.41
CA GLU A 87 -7.43 4.55 11.01
C GLU A 87 -7.75 4.85 9.53
N ILE A 88 -7.39 6.04 9.02
CA ILE A 88 -7.48 6.35 7.58
C ILE A 88 -6.58 5.41 6.78
N TYR A 89 -5.32 5.26 7.19
CA TYR A 89 -4.38 4.36 6.52
C TYR A 89 -4.88 2.91 6.52
N LYS A 90 -5.32 2.41 7.67
CA LYS A 90 -5.87 1.06 7.82
C LYS A 90 -7.09 0.84 6.91
N LYS A 91 -8.00 1.81 6.83
CA LYS A 91 -9.16 1.73 5.93
C LYS A 91 -8.73 1.64 4.46
N HIS A 92 -7.68 2.34 4.06
CA HIS A 92 -7.11 2.15 2.73
C HIS A 92 -6.55 0.73 2.54
N ARG A 93 -5.82 0.18 3.52
CA ARG A 93 -5.35 -1.22 3.46
C ARG A 93 -6.51 -2.21 3.30
N GLU A 94 -7.57 -2.04 4.06
CA GLU A 94 -8.79 -2.88 3.97
C GLU A 94 -9.45 -2.76 2.58
N TYR A 95 -9.48 -1.55 1.99
CA TYR A 95 -9.92 -1.34 0.61
C TYR A 95 -9.03 -2.07 -0.40
N PHE A 96 -7.72 -1.97 -0.26
CA PHE A 96 -6.75 -2.63 -1.13
C PHE A 96 -6.85 -4.15 -1.05
N ALA A 97 -6.95 -4.72 0.16
CA ALA A 97 -7.18 -6.15 0.35
C ALA A 97 -8.43 -6.62 -0.40
N LYS A 98 -9.55 -5.91 -0.23
CA LYS A 98 -10.81 -6.23 -0.91
C LYS A 98 -10.70 -6.11 -2.43
N LEU A 99 -10.08 -5.04 -2.92
CA LEU A 99 -9.84 -4.82 -4.35
C LEU A 99 -9.02 -5.99 -4.93
N THR A 100 -7.93 -6.37 -4.28
CA THR A 100 -7.06 -7.46 -4.72
C THR A 100 -7.78 -8.80 -4.73
N GLU A 101 -8.62 -9.11 -3.74
CA GLU A 101 -9.45 -10.31 -3.76
C GLU A 101 -10.38 -10.36 -4.99
N ASP A 102 -11.02 -9.23 -5.30
CA ASP A 102 -11.94 -9.13 -6.43
C ASP A 102 -11.18 -9.27 -7.76
N LEU A 103 -9.99 -8.65 -7.88
CA LEU A 103 -9.10 -8.79 -9.05
C LEU A 103 -8.56 -10.21 -9.20
N TYR A 104 -8.18 -10.87 -8.10
CA TYR A 104 -7.77 -12.27 -8.06
C TYR A 104 -8.89 -13.18 -8.57
N LYS A 105 -10.11 -12.99 -8.06
CA LYS A 105 -11.29 -13.76 -8.47
C LYS A 105 -11.56 -13.58 -9.95
N LYS A 106 -11.55 -12.35 -10.45
CA LYS A 106 -11.79 -12.03 -11.87
C LYS A 106 -10.73 -12.64 -12.79
N ALA A 107 -9.45 -12.58 -12.42
CA ALA A 107 -8.38 -13.24 -13.16
C ALA A 107 -8.61 -14.77 -13.23
N SER A 108 -9.02 -15.38 -12.12
CA SER A 108 -9.33 -16.81 -12.03
C SER A 108 -10.53 -17.22 -12.89
N GLU A 109 -11.61 -16.43 -12.88
CA GLU A 109 -12.81 -16.64 -13.71
C GLU A 109 -12.50 -16.57 -15.21
N HIS A 110 -11.51 -15.76 -15.59
CA HIS A 110 -11.02 -15.68 -16.96
C HIS A 110 -9.94 -16.70 -17.31
N SER A 111 -9.63 -17.62 -16.40
CA SER A 111 -8.56 -18.62 -16.51
C SER A 111 -7.16 -18.02 -16.69
N ASP A 112 -6.93 -16.77 -16.28
CA ASP A 112 -5.60 -16.16 -16.22
C ASP A 112 -4.96 -16.44 -14.86
N TYR A 113 -4.66 -17.71 -14.61
CA TYR A 113 -4.14 -18.19 -13.33
C TYR A 113 -2.77 -17.59 -12.98
N ILE A 114 -2.00 -17.17 -13.99
CA ILE A 114 -0.72 -16.48 -13.76
C ILE A 114 -0.97 -15.12 -13.12
N THR A 115 -1.96 -14.35 -13.61
CA THR A 115 -2.33 -13.06 -12.98
C THR A 115 -3.00 -13.28 -11.63
N ALA A 116 -3.81 -14.33 -11.47
CA ALA A 116 -4.33 -14.68 -10.15
C ALA A 116 -3.17 -14.93 -9.16
N LYS A 117 -2.17 -15.72 -9.53
CA LYS A 117 -0.97 -15.95 -8.69
C LYS A 117 -0.13 -14.71 -8.45
N PHE A 118 -0.08 -13.78 -9.38
CA PHE A 118 0.57 -12.48 -9.16
C PHE A 118 -0.08 -11.70 -8.00
N TYR A 119 -1.41 -11.75 -7.87
CA TYR A 119 -2.13 -11.07 -6.79
C TYR A 119 -1.96 -11.72 -5.41
N ASP A 120 -1.54 -12.99 -5.31
CA ASP A 120 -1.28 -13.65 -4.01
C ASP A 120 -0.28 -12.84 -3.16
N TRP A 121 0.73 -12.24 -3.79
CA TRP A 121 1.72 -11.41 -3.10
C TRP A 121 1.09 -10.21 -2.40
N PHE A 122 0.18 -9.51 -3.08
CA PHE A 122 -0.51 -8.34 -2.53
C PHE A 122 -1.55 -8.72 -1.46
N LEU A 123 -2.21 -9.87 -1.60
CA LEU A 123 -3.14 -10.37 -0.59
C LEU A 123 -2.44 -10.60 0.75
N ILE A 124 -1.25 -11.21 0.71
CA ILE A 124 -0.43 -11.44 1.90
C ILE A 124 0.03 -10.10 2.48
N ASP A 125 0.57 -9.22 1.63
CA ASP A 125 1.06 -7.91 2.03
C ASP A 125 0.02 -7.08 2.79
N PHE A 126 -1.16 -6.87 2.21
CA PHE A 126 -2.19 -6.07 2.87
C PHE A 126 -2.74 -6.73 4.15
N TYR A 127 -2.77 -8.06 4.21
CA TYR A 127 -3.17 -8.75 5.44
C TYR A 127 -2.19 -8.44 6.58
N GLU A 128 -0.89 -8.46 6.30
CA GLU A 128 0.16 -8.12 7.26
C GLU A 128 0.11 -6.63 7.64
N GLU A 129 -0.01 -5.72 6.67
CA GLU A 129 -0.10 -4.27 6.94
C GLU A 129 -1.34 -3.89 7.78
N ILE A 130 -2.48 -4.55 7.56
CA ILE A 130 -3.70 -4.35 8.39
C ILE A 130 -3.45 -4.80 9.82
N SER A 131 -2.80 -5.95 10.02
CA SER A 131 -2.48 -6.48 11.34
C SER A 131 -1.49 -5.57 12.07
N GLU A 132 -0.40 -5.17 11.40
CA GLU A 132 0.60 -4.27 11.96
C GLU A 132 -0.02 -2.93 12.35
N THR A 133 -0.83 -2.34 11.46
CA THR A 133 -1.48 -1.05 11.74
C THR A 133 -2.43 -1.14 12.93
N LYS A 134 -3.16 -2.27 13.07
CA LYS A 134 -4.02 -2.51 14.22
C LYS A 134 -3.22 -2.57 15.52
N ASP A 135 -2.11 -3.29 15.53
CA ASP A 135 -1.25 -3.42 16.71
C ASP A 135 -0.67 -2.06 17.14
N ILE A 136 -0.28 -1.21 16.17
CA ILE A 136 0.14 0.16 16.44
C ILE A 136 -0.99 0.98 17.09
N ILE A 137 -2.20 0.92 16.53
CA ILE A 137 -3.36 1.64 17.06
C ILE A 137 -3.69 1.18 18.49
N ASP A 138 -3.67 -0.12 18.74
CA ASP A 138 -3.96 -0.68 20.06
C ASP A 138 -2.85 -0.30 21.06
N GLY A 139 -1.58 -0.32 20.64
CA GLY A 139 -0.45 0.19 21.42
C GLY A 139 -0.60 1.65 21.82
N LEU A 140 -1.02 2.52 20.88
CA LEU A 140 -1.31 3.93 21.18
C LEU A 140 -2.44 4.07 22.19
N LYS A 141 -3.53 3.30 22.07
CA LYS A 141 -4.64 3.33 23.03
C LYS A 141 -4.22 2.88 24.44
N LEU A 142 -3.28 1.94 24.56
CA LEU A 142 -2.78 1.44 25.84
C LEU A 142 -1.77 2.39 26.51
N SER A 143 -1.20 3.33 25.77
CA SER A 143 -0.11 4.21 26.23
C SER A 143 -0.55 5.35 27.18
N ASN A 144 -1.84 5.50 27.47
CA ASN A 144 -2.39 6.62 28.26
C ASN A 144 -1.95 8.01 27.75
N ASN A 145 -1.88 8.19 26.43
CA ASN A 145 -1.41 9.40 25.72
C ASN A 145 0.10 9.70 25.80
N ASP A 146 0.92 8.80 26.35
CA ASP A 146 2.39 8.88 26.20
C ASP A 146 2.85 8.13 24.94
N HIS A 147 2.78 8.82 23.80
CA HIS A 147 3.10 8.24 22.49
C HIS A 147 4.58 8.31 22.12
N TYR A 148 5.44 8.91 22.94
CA TYR A 148 6.81 9.26 22.53
C TYR A 148 7.65 8.04 22.14
N ILE A 149 7.56 6.95 22.93
CA ILE A 149 8.29 5.71 22.64
C ILE A 149 7.80 5.09 21.33
N LEU A 150 6.47 5.02 21.13
CA LEU A 150 5.89 4.45 19.91
C LEU A 150 6.24 5.27 18.67
N ASP A 151 6.24 6.61 18.77
CA ASP A 151 6.71 7.47 17.67
C ASP A 151 8.18 7.17 17.34
N LYS A 152 9.06 7.10 18.35
CA LYS A 152 10.47 6.77 18.13
C LYS A 152 10.67 5.41 17.47
N GLU A 153 9.89 4.40 17.84
CA GLU A 153 9.94 3.08 17.21
C GLU A 153 9.45 3.13 15.76
N ALA A 154 8.36 3.85 15.45
CA ALA A 154 7.88 4.04 14.09
C ALA A 154 8.94 4.68 13.17
N GLY A 155 9.77 5.58 13.72
CA GLY A 155 10.89 6.21 13.03
C GLY A 155 12.04 5.27 12.64
N LYS A 156 12.01 3.98 13.06
CA LYS A 156 13.01 2.98 12.69
C LYS A 156 12.63 2.15 11.47
N ARG A 157 11.43 2.33 10.90
CA ARG A 157 11.00 1.57 9.71
C ARG A 157 12.02 1.78 8.58
N VAL A 158 12.44 0.69 7.96
CA VAL A 158 13.45 0.70 6.90
C VAL A 158 12.78 0.75 5.54
N SER A 159 13.48 1.32 4.55
CA SER A 159 13.00 1.33 3.17
C SER A 159 12.78 -0.10 2.64
N PRO A 160 11.73 -0.32 1.83
CA PRO A 160 11.40 -1.63 1.29
C PRO A 160 12.43 -2.13 0.27
N GLU A 161 12.57 -3.45 0.15
CA GLU A 161 13.48 -4.09 -0.79
C GLU A 161 13.01 -3.95 -2.23
N THR A 162 13.94 -3.83 -3.18
CA THR A 162 13.59 -3.65 -4.61
C THR A 162 13.56 -4.94 -5.41
N GLU A 163 13.96 -6.07 -4.83
CA GLU A 163 13.96 -7.39 -5.49
C GLU A 163 12.58 -7.78 -6.08
N PRO A 164 11.44 -7.59 -5.36
CA PRO A 164 10.11 -7.89 -5.90
C PRO A 164 9.72 -7.09 -7.15
N VAL A 165 10.44 -6.01 -7.49
CA VAL A 165 10.23 -5.28 -8.74
C VAL A 165 10.86 -6.00 -9.93
N VAL A 166 12.03 -6.61 -9.72
CA VAL A 166 12.77 -7.31 -10.78
C VAL A 166 12.16 -8.67 -11.05
N ASP A 167 11.75 -9.37 -9.98
CA ASP A 167 11.02 -10.63 -10.06
C ASP A 167 9.61 -10.45 -9.46
N PRO A 168 8.58 -10.27 -10.32
CA PRO A 168 7.18 -10.18 -9.91
C PRO A 168 6.62 -11.42 -9.21
N PHE A 169 7.39 -12.51 -9.09
CA PHE A 169 7.03 -13.71 -8.35
C PHE A 169 8.01 -14.03 -7.21
N ALA A 170 8.94 -13.12 -6.91
CA ALA A 170 9.71 -13.18 -5.68
C ALA A 170 8.76 -13.30 -4.47
N PRO A 171 9.13 -14.10 -3.46
CA PRO A 171 8.31 -14.24 -2.26
C PRO A 171 8.14 -12.88 -1.58
N HIS A 172 7.00 -12.74 -0.89
CA HIS A 172 6.84 -11.67 0.09
C HIS A 172 7.85 -11.90 1.23
N LYS A 173 8.51 -10.83 1.68
CA LYS A 173 9.65 -10.87 2.60
C LYS A 173 9.48 -9.85 3.70
#